data_AF-L0K7D0-F1
#
_entry.id   AF-L0K7D0-F1
#
_cell.length_a   1.000
_cell.length_b   1.000
_cell.length_c   1.000
_cell.angle_alpha   90.00
_cell.angle_beta   90.00
_cell.angle_gamma   90.00
#
_symmetry.space_group_name_H-M   'P 1'
#
loop_
_entity.id
_entity.type
_entity.pdbx_description
1 polymer ?
#
loop_
_entity_poly.entity_id
_entity_poly.type
_entity_poly.pdbx_seq_one_letter_code
_entity_poly.pdbx_strand_id
1 'polypeptide(L)' 'MPRTKYSDELKKQVVEECRQVDNISLVARRHEIYKSTVYSWVKKARKTGSVNSLPKNQKKKLKETSKRLEKVSSENVIN' A
#
# COMPACT_ATOMS: atom_id res chain seq x y z
N MET A 1 -13.85 -19.72 -9.21
CA MET A 1 -12.40 -19.93 -9.03
C MET A 1 -12.01 -19.53 -7.61
N PRO A 2 -11.40 -20.41 -6.80
CA PRO A 2 -10.96 -20.04 -5.46
C PRO A 2 -9.88 -18.96 -5.58
N ARG A 3 -10.08 -17.82 -4.90
CA ARG A 3 -9.05 -16.78 -4.79
C ARG A 3 -7.89 -17.37 -4.00
N THR A 4 -6.84 -17.84 -4.69
CA THR A 4 -5.57 -18.17 -4.03
C THR A 4 -5.10 -16.90 -3.33
N LYS A 5 -5.26 -16.87 -2.01
CA LYS A 5 -4.86 -15.73 -1.21
C LYS A 5 -3.35 -15.83 -1.09
N TYR A 6 -2.62 -15.05 -1.88
CA TYR A 6 -1.21 -14.78 -1.61
C TYR A 6 -1.07 -14.37 -0.13
N SER A 7 -0.14 -14.98 0.58
CA SER A 7 0.15 -14.65 1.97
C SER A 7 0.62 -13.21 2.08
N ASP A 8 0.40 -12.59 3.23
CA ASP A 8 0.84 -11.21 3.45
C ASP A 8 2.37 -11.12 3.50
N GLU A 9 3.05 -12.19 3.90
CA GLU A 9 4.51 -12.28 3.88
C GLU A 9 5.04 -12.23 2.46
N LEU A 10 4.51 -13.06 1.55
CA LEU A 10 4.89 -13.07 0.15
C LEU A 10 4.66 -11.70 -0.51
N LYS A 11 3.54 -11.06 -0.20
CA LYS A 11 3.23 -9.70 -0.69
C LYS A 11 4.26 -8.68 -0.24
N LYS A 12 4.69 -8.73 1.03
CA LYS A 12 5.72 -7.81 1.55
C LYS A 12 7.05 -8.05 0.87
N GLN A 13 7.50 -9.30 0.80
CA GLN A 13 8.76 -9.69 0.16
C GLN A 13 8.82 -9.18 -1.29
N VAL A 14 7.78 -9.46 -2.09
CA VAL A 14 7.70 -9.05 -3.50
C VAL A 14 7.74 -7.53 -3.66
N VAL A 15 7.03 -6.78 -2.80
CA VAL A 15 7.01 -5.31 -2.88
C VAL A 15 8.36 -4.71 -2.48
N GLU A 16 9.02 -5.27 -1.48
CA GLU A 16 10.34 -4.79 -1.05
C GLU A 16 11.41 -5.08 -2.10
N GLU A 17 11.40 -6.27 -2.71
CA GLU A 17 12.29 -6.58 -3.83
C GLU A 17 12.05 -5.64 -5.03
N CYS A 18 10.79 -5.30 -5.32
CA CYS A 18 10.47 -4.32 -6.36
C CYS A 18 11.04 -2.92 -6.07
N ARG A 19 11.20 -2.53 -4.80
CA ARG A 19 11.81 -1.24 -4.42
C ARG A 19 13.33 -1.24 -4.58
N GLN A 20 13.96 -2.38 -4.36
CA GLN A 20 15.42 -2.53 -4.47
C GLN A 20 15.88 -2.68 -5.92
N VAL A 21 15.16 -3.45 -6.72
CA VAL A 21 15.54 -3.79 -8.10
C VAL A 21 14.99 -2.79 -9.13
N ASP A 22 13.93 -2.06 -8.77
CA ASP A 22 13.16 -1.15 -9.64
C ASP A 22 12.69 -1.78 -10.97
N ASN A 23 12.59 -3.12 -11.01
CA ASN A 23 12.12 -3.87 -12.18
C ASN A 23 10.99 -4.84 -11.80
N ILE A 24 9.75 -4.33 -11.86
CA ILE A 24 8.53 -5.07 -11.51
C ILE A 24 8.36 -6.33 -12.39
N SER A 25 8.74 -6.26 -13.68
CA SER A 25 8.58 -7.39 -14.60
C SER A 25 9.49 -8.56 -14.22
N LEU A 26 10.72 -8.26 -13.78
CA LEU A 26 11.69 -9.27 -13.34
C LEU A 26 11.23 -9.97 -12.06
N VAL A 27 10.84 -9.17 -11.04
CA VAL A 27 10.37 -9.71 -9.76
C VAL A 27 9.10 -10.54 -9.95
N ALA A 28 8.17 -10.08 -10.78
CA ALA A 28 6.95 -10.83 -11.10
C ALA A 28 7.26 -12.23 -11.68
N ARG A 29 8.22 -12.33 -12.60
CA ARG A 29 8.63 -13.63 -13.18
C ARG A 29 9.31 -14.53 -12.14
N ARG A 30 10.15 -13.97 -11.27
CA ARG A 30 10.88 -14.72 -10.23
C ARG A 30 9.96 -15.40 -9.22
N HIS A 31 8.85 -14.75 -8.90
CA HIS A 31 7.85 -15.25 -7.95
C HIS A 31 6.66 -15.94 -8.64
N GLU A 32 6.71 -16.10 -9.96
CA GLU A 32 5.63 -16.70 -10.77
C GLU A 32 4.27 -15.98 -10.58
N ILE A 33 4.31 -14.67 -10.36
CA ILE A 33 3.13 -13.83 -10.15
C ILE A 33 2.86 -13.01 -11.40
N TYR A 34 1.60 -12.91 -11.79
CA TYR A 34 1.21 -11.99 -12.86
C TYR A 34 1.69 -10.56 -12.57
N LYS A 35 2.36 -9.94 -13.54
CA LYS A 35 2.88 -8.56 -13.45
C LYS A 35 1.83 -7.56 -12.98
N SER A 36 0.58 -7.68 -13.45
CA SER A 36 -0.54 -6.82 -13.05
C SER A 36 -0.88 -6.90 -11.55
N THR A 37 -0.73 -8.08 -10.95
CA THR A 37 -0.91 -8.31 -9.52
C THR A 37 0.19 -7.62 -8.72
N VAL A 38 1.45 -7.81 -9.10
CA VAL A 38 2.60 -7.16 -8.46
C VAL A 38 2.49 -5.63 -8.56
N TYR A 39 2.16 -5.12 -9.75
CA TYR A 39 1.92 -3.70 -9.96
C TYR A 39 0.84 -3.13 -9.01
N SER A 40 -0.25 -3.88 -8.82
CA SER A 40 -1.32 -3.49 -7.90
C SER A 40 -0.85 -3.43 -6.43
N TRP A 41 0.05 -4.31 -6.02
CA TRP A 41 0.64 -4.31 -4.68
C TRP A 41 1.59 -3.15 -4.47
N VAL A 42 2.50 -2.92 -5.40
CA VAL A 42 3.44 -1.78 -5.36
C VAL A 42 2.68 -0.46 -5.33
N LYS A 43 1.65 -0.30 -6.18
CA LYS A 43 0.78 0.90 -6.19
C LYS A 43 0.08 1.12 -4.85
N LYS A 44 -0.43 0.06 -4.21
CA LYS A 44 -1.06 0.14 -2.88
C LYS A 44 -0.05 0.50 -1.80
N ALA A 45 1.12 -0.14 -1.82
CA ALA A 45 2.20 0.13 -0.87
C ALA A 45 2.72 1.57 -0.97
N ARG A 46 2.82 2.13 -2.17
CA ARG A 46 3.16 3.55 -2.37
C ARG A 46 2.11 4.50 -1.78
N LYS A 47 0.83 4.15 -1.87
CA LYS A 47 -0.28 5.00 -1.38
C LYS A 47 -0.49 4.91 0.13
N THR A 48 -0.26 3.75 0.74
CA THR A 48 -0.65 3.48 2.15
C THR A 48 0.53 3.12 3.04
N GLY A 49 1.74 3.01 2.49
CA GLY A 49 2.92 2.52 3.21
C GLY A 49 2.95 1.01 3.44
N SER A 50 1.87 0.28 3.09
CA SER A 50 1.74 -1.15 3.30
C SER A 50 1.03 -1.85 2.15
N VAL A 51 1.41 -3.11 1.89
CA VAL A 51 0.76 -3.98 0.90
C VAL A 51 -0.58 -4.51 1.42
N ASN A 52 -0.70 -4.59 2.73
CA ASN A 52 -1.93 -5.01 3.39
C ASN A 52 -2.93 -3.86 3.36
N SER A 53 -4.19 -4.16 3.05
CA SER A 53 -5.24 -3.16 3.25
C SER A 53 -5.36 -2.91 4.75
N LEU A 54 -5.25 -1.64 5.16
CA LEU A 54 -5.66 -1.22 6.50
C LEU A 54 -7.06 -1.78 6.79
N PRO A 55 -7.29 -2.36 7.99
CA PRO A 55 -8.62 -2.69 8.47
C PRO A 55 -9.55 -1.49 8.26
N LYS A 56 -10.80 -1.71 7.84
CA LYS A 56 -11.76 -0.63 7.56
C LYS A 56 -11.85 0.39 8.72
N ASN A 57 -11.71 -0.07 9.95
CA ASN A 57 -11.74 0.76 11.15
C ASN A 57 -10.55 1.75 11.22
N GLN A 58 -9.35 1.32 10.83
CA GLN A 58 -8.15 2.18 10.82
C GLN A 58 -8.18 3.21 9.68
N LYS A 59 -8.79 2.90 8.53
CA LYS A 59 -8.99 3.88 7.46
C LYS A 59 -9.90 5.04 7.89
N LYS A 60 -10.95 4.75 8.66
CA LYS A 60 -11.87 5.79 9.17
C LYS A 60 -11.14 6.72 10.14
N LYS A 61 -10.37 6.14 11.08
CA LYS A 61 -9.56 6.90 12.04
C LYS A 61 -8.49 7.77 11.37
N LEU A 62 -7.81 7.28 10.32
CA LEU A 62 -6.86 8.10 9.55
C LEU A 62 -7.53 9.29 8.85
N LYS A 63 -8.72 9.07 8.27
CA LYS A 63 -9.47 10.15 7.60
C LYS A 63 -9.97 11.21 8.58
N GLU A 64 -10.39 10.79 9.77
CA GLU A 64 -10.83 11.71 10.83
C GLU A 64 -9.65 12.51 11.41
N THR A 65 -8.52 11.87 11.64
CA THR A 65 -7.30 12.54 12.13
C THR A 65 -6.72 13.51 11.10
N SER A 66 -6.66 13.14 9.81
CA SER A 66 -6.24 14.06 8.74
C SER A 66 -7.17 15.27 8.64
N LYS A 67 -8.49 15.06 8.73
CA LYS A 67 -9.48 16.15 8.69
C LYS A 67 -9.34 17.09 9.89
N ARG A 68 -8.98 16.56 11.07
CA ARG A 68 -8.72 17.38 12.26
C ARG A 68 -7.42 18.18 12.14
N LEU A 69 -6.37 17.59 11.57
CA LEU A 69 -5.10 18.27 11.34
C LEU A 69 -5.25 19.46 10.38
N GLU A 70 -5.95 19.26 9.27
CA GLU A 70 -6.30 20.33 8.31
C GLU A 70 -7.05 21.48 9.00
N LYS A 71 -8.04 21.16 9.84
CA LYS A 71 -8.82 22.16 10.56
C LYS A 71 -7.96 23.01 11.50
N VAL A 72 -7.10 22.36 12.30
CA VAL A 72 -6.20 23.07 13.24
C VAL A 72 -5.16 23.91 12.49
N SER A 73 -4.67 23.43 11.33
CA SER A 73 -3.74 24.20 10.50
C SER A 73 -4.38 25.47 9.94
N SER A 74 -5.65 25.42 9.53
CA SER A 74 -6.37 26.60 9.02
C SER A 74 -6.71 27.62 10.10
N GLU A 75 -6.89 27.18 11.35
CA GLU A 75 -7.14 28.06 12.50
C GLU A 75 -5.86 28.81 12.94
N ASN A 76 -4.68 28.25 12.68
CA ASN A 76 -3.40 28.85 13.08
C ASN A 76 -2.80 29.85 12.06
N VAL A 77 -3.52 30.15 10.98
CA VAL A 77 -3.13 31.15 9.95
C VAL A 77 -3.83 32.51 10.18
N ILE A 78 -4.77 32.59 11.13
CA ILE A 78 -5.54 33.81 11.45
C ILE A 78 -5.26 34.28 12.89
N ASN A 79 -3.99 34.28 13.31
CA ASN A 79 -3.51 35.04 14.48
C ASN A 79 -2.29 35.87 14.09
#